data_AF-A0AAW2NB60-F1
#
_entry.id   AF-A0AAW2NB60-F1
#
_cell.length_a   1.000
_cell.length_b   1.000
_cell.length_c   1.000
_cell.angle_alpha   90.00
_cell.angle_beta   90.00
_cell.angle_gamma   90.00
#
_symmetry.space_group_name_H-M   'P 1'
#
loop_
_entity.id
_entity.type
_entity.pdbx_description
1 polymer ?
#
loop_
_entity_poly.entity_id
_entity_poly.type
_entity_poly.pdbx_seq_one_letter_code
_entity_poly.pdbx_strand_id
1 'polypeptide(L)'
;MVVPASKDLLDLSKQEPLDEMNFKHWSQKLLIFFEQLEVDYILFTNPLETPPKTSVAPTTIVIASQTDRSKKDDELKGKYDKDKKTVRDHLLNHMTNTLFELFVDHKSAMSIWNKLESRYGGDDAS
;
A
#
# COMPACT_ATOMS: atom_id res chain seq x y z
N MET A 1 9.71 -20.24 -28.68
CA MET A 1 9.79 -18.77 -28.60
C MET A 1 8.94 -18.38 -27.38
N VAL A 2 9.58 -18.17 -26.23
CA VAL A 2 8.86 -17.76 -25.01
C VAL A 2 8.68 -16.27 -25.13
N VAL A 3 7.45 -15.83 -25.42
CA VAL A 3 7.09 -14.42 -25.31
C VAL A 3 7.29 -14.07 -23.83
N PRO A 4 8.17 -13.11 -23.48
CA PRO A 4 8.18 -12.63 -22.11
C PRO A 4 6.80 -12.05 -21.89
N ALA A 5 6.04 -12.60 -20.94
CA ALA A 5 4.79 -11.99 -20.52
C ALA A 5 5.13 -10.54 -20.17
N SER A 6 4.67 -9.61 -21.01
CA SER A 6 4.61 -8.21 -20.67
C SER A 6 3.97 -8.20 -19.29
N LYS A 7 4.69 -7.73 -18.28
CA LYS A 7 4.06 -7.40 -17.01
C LYS A 7 3.14 -6.24 -17.36
N ASP A 8 1.94 -6.56 -17.81
CA ASP A 8 0.90 -5.60 -18.14
C ASP A 8 0.60 -4.92 -16.83
N LEU A 9 1.28 -3.78 -16.62
CA LEU A 9 1.07 -2.90 -15.50
C LEU A 9 -0.42 -2.59 -15.50
N LEU A 10 -1.12 -2.94 -14.41
CA LEU A 10 -2.56 -2.78 -14.37
C LEU A 10 -2.89 -1.31 -14.66
N ASP A 11 -3.60 -1.06 -15.76
CA ASP A 11 -3.94 0.29 -16.20
C ASP A 11 -5.11 0.82 -15.37
N LEU A 12 -4.77 1.41 -14.21
CA LEU A 12 -5.75 2.03 -13.32
C LEU A 12 -6.44 3.25 -13.95
N SER A 13 -5.93 3.84 -15.04
CA SER A 13 -6.57 4.99 -15.67
C SER A 13 -7.96 4.68 -16.25
N LYS A 14 -8.24 3.39 -16.47
CA LYS A 14 -9.54 2.89 -16.97
C LYS A 14 -10.41 2.30 -15.86
N GLN A 15 -9.99 2.37 -14.60
CA GLN A 15 -10.77 1.87 -13.48
C GLN A 15 -11.91 2.85 -13.17
N GLU A 16 -13.12 2.31 -13.03
CA GLU A 16 -14.25 3.07 -12.51
C GLU A 16 -13.95 3.57 -11.09
N PRO A 17 -14.24 4.85 -10.79
CA PRO A 17 -14.02 5.38 -9.46
C PRO A 17 -14.94 4.70 -8.44
N LEU A 18 -14.54 4.70 -7.18
CA LEU A 18 -15.37 4.20 -6.08
C LEU A 18 -16.65 5.05 -5.95
N ASP A 19 -17.80 4.42 -6.15
CA ASP A 19 -19.15 5.03 -6.10
C ASP A 19 -20.05 4.38 -5.03
N GLU A 20 -19.43 3.90 -3.95
CA GLU A 20 -20.04 3.21 -2.79
C GLU A 20 -20.46 1.76 -3.06
N MET A 21 -21.09 1.49 -4.20
CA MET A 21 -21.64 0.17 -4.55
C MET A 21 -20.64 -0.76 -5.22
N ASN A 22 -19.55 -0.24 -5.79
CA ASN A 22 -18.56 -1.06 -6.48
C ASN A 22 -17.32 -1.40 -5.63
N PHE A 23 -17.41 -1.29 -4.30
CA PHE A 23 -16.24 -1.37 -3.41
C PHE A 23 -15.45 -2.67 -3.57
N LYS A 24 -16.09 -3.83 -3.69
CA LYS A 24 -15.36 -5.11 -3.83
C LYS A 24 -14.51 -5.16 -5.08
N HIS A 25 -15.07 -4.76 -6.22
CA HIS A 25 -14.35 -4.75 -7.50
C HIS A 25 -13.25 -3.69 -7.51
N TRP A 26 -13.56 -2.50 -7.01
CA TRP A 26 -12.64 -1.39 -6.89
C TRP A 26 -11.43 -1.72 -6.00
N SER A 27 -11.70 -2.28 -4.82
CA SER A 27 -10.67 -2.64 -3.82
C SER A 27 -9.77 -3.76 -4.32
N GLN A 28 -10.31 -4.79 -4.98
CA GLN A 28 -9.51 -5.87 -5.56
C GLN A 28 -8.54 -5.38 -6.63
N LYS A 29 -8.98 -4.51 -7.55
CA LYS A 29 -8.08 -3.94 -8.57
C LYS A 29 -6.96 -3.12 -7.95
N LEU A 30 -7.28 -2.29 -6.95
CA LEU A 30 -6.26 -1.50 -6.26
C LEU A 30 -5.26 -2.36 -5.48
N LEU A 31 -5.72 -3.42 -4.81
CA LEU A 31 -4.82 -4.34 -4.09
C LEU A 31 -3.86 -5.05 -5.04
N ILE A 32 -4.34 -5.54 -6.19
CA ILE A 32 -3.48 -6.15 -7.22
C ILE A 32 -2.44 -5.14 -7.71
N PHE A 33 -2.83 -3.88 -7.92
CA PHE A 33 -1.90 -2.83 -8.32
C PHE A 33 -0.86 -2.52 -7.23
N PHE A 34 -1.26 -2.43 -5.97
CA PHE A 34 -0.33 -2.20 -4.87
C PHE A 34 0.64 -3.36 -4.65
N GLU A 35 0.22 -4.61 -4.87
CA GLU A 35 1.10 -5.77 -4.88
C GLU A 35 2.14 -5.68 -6.00
N GLN A 36 1.74 -5.26 -7.21
CA GLN A 36 2.68 -5.03 -8.31
C GLN A 36 3.71 -3.92 -8.02
N LEU A 37 3.32 -2.91 -7.25
CA LEU A 37 4.19 -1.83 -6.81
C LEU A 37 5.00 -2.16 -5.54
N GLU A 38 4.74 -3.33 -4.92
CA GLU A 38 5.31 -3.73 -3.62
C GLU A 38 5.03 -2.70 -2.51
N VAL A 39 3.83 -2.10 -2.49
CA VAL A 39 3.41 -1.07 -1.51
C VAL A 39 2.17 -1.45 -0.70
N ASP A 40 1.59 -2.63 -0.92
CA ASP A 40 0.44 -3.16 -0.18
C ASP A 40 0.70 -3.25 1.33
N TYR A 41 1.96 -3.45 1.73
CA TYR A 41 2.40 -3.43 3.12
C TYR A 41 2.00 -2.14 3.88
N ILE A 42 1.82 -1.01 3.20
CA ILE A 42 1.36 0.26 3.81
C ILE A 42 -0.07 0.14 4.37
N LEU A 43 -0.92 -0.69 3.77
CA LEU A 43 -2.30 -0.88 4.21
C LEU A 43 -2.39 -1.83 5.41
N PHE A 44 -1.52 -2.85 5.45
CA PHE A 44 -1.64 -3.95 6.41
C PHE A 44 -0.60 -3.93 7.53
N THR A 45 0.51 -3.19 7.35
CA THR A 45 1.60 -3.15 8.33
C THR A 45 1.66 -1.79 9.02
N ASN A 46 1.52 -1.80 10.33
CA ASN A 46 1.84 -0.63 11.14
C ASN A 46 3.37 -0.57 11.33
N PRO A 47 4.06 0.51 10.93
CA PRO A 47 5.51 0.63 11.03
C PRO A 47 6.05 0.49 12.47
N LEU A 48 5.18 0.63 13.48
CA LEU A 48 5.56 0.45 14.88
C LEU A 48 5.79 -1.03 15.27
N GLU A 49 5.28 -1.99 14.50
CA GLU A 49 5.24 -3.41 14.90
C GLU A 49 6.27 -4.32 14.21
N THR A 50 7.11 -3.80 13.33
CA THR A 50 8.13 -4.61 12.64
C THR A 50 9.55 -4.21 13.02
N PRO A 51 10.17 -4.88 14.01
CA PRO A 51 11.62 -5.04 13.94
C PRO A 51 11.93 -5.77 12.62
N PRO A 52 13.02 -5.42 11.91
CA PRO A 52 13.36 -6.08 10.66
C PRO A 52 13.55 -7.57 10.96
N LYS A 53 12.64 -8.42 10.48
CA LYS A 53 12.85 -9.86 10.46
C LYS A 53 13.95 -10.15 9.44
N THR A 54 15.18 -10.03 9.93
CA THR A 54 16.33 -10.75 9.40
C THR A 54 15.92 -12.21 9.24
N SER A 55 15.78 -12.64 7.99
CA SER A 55 15.71 -14.04 7.62
C SER A 55 16.92 -14.75 8.24
N VAL A 56 16.64 -15.63 9.20
CA VAL A 56 17.65 -16.39 9.95
C VAL A 56 18.23 -17.52 9.08
N ALA A 57 19.55 -17.52 8.93
CA ALA A 57 20.40 -18.71 8.89
C ALA A 57 21.82 -18.33 9.40
N PRO A 58 22.56 -19.25 10.04
CA PRO A 58 23.21 -18.95 11.31
C PRO A 58 24.71 -18.61 11.22
N THR A 59 25.17 -17.92 12.27
CA THR A 59 26.56 -17.87 12.75
C THR A 59 27.61 -17.26 11.81
N THR A 60 27.94 -15.98 12.03
CA THR A 60 29.31 -15.55 12.38
C THR A 60 29.25 -14.10 12.86
N ILE A 61 29.75 -13.88 14.07
CA ILE A 61 29.96 -12.58 14.68
C ILE A 61 30.92 -11.80 13.77
N VAL A 62 30.44 -10.73 13.14
CA VAL A 62 31.31 -9.66 12.66
C VAL A 62 30.69 -8.34 13.13
N ILE A 63 31.45 -7.68 14.00
CA ILE A 63 31.17 -6.37 14.55
C ILE A 63 31.23 -5.37 13.38
N ALA A 64 30.10 -5.09 12.75
CA ALA A 64 29.96 -4.01 11.79
C ALA A 64 29.43 -2.76 12.50
N SER A 65 30.36 -1.83 12.75
CA SER A 65 30.21 -0.37 12.81
C SER A 65 28.80 0.21 13.04
N GLN A 66 28.61 0.87 14.20
CA GLN A 66 27.42 1.66 14.55
C GLN A 66 27.11 2.81 13.56
N THR A 67 28.04 3.18 12.69
CA THR A 67 27.89 4.24 11.68
C THR A 67 27.02 3.84 10.47
N ASP A 68 26.83 2.53 10.21
CA ASP A 68 26.10 2.03 9.03
C ASP A 68 24.60 1.76 9.28
N ARG A 69 24.13 1.79 10.54
CA ARG A 69 22.70 1.59 10.87
C ARG A 69 21.88 2.86 10.60
N SER A 70 22.35 4.02 11.03
CA SER A 70 21.63 5.29 10.86
C SER A 70 21.33 5.62 9.39
N LYS A 71 22.24 5.31 8.46
CA LYS A 71 22.00 5.53 7.02
C LYS A 71 20.91 4.62 6.45
N LYS A 72 20.86 3.36 6.88
CA LYS A 72 19.85 2.38 6.44
C LYS A 72 18.49 2.67 7.05
N ASP A 73 18.46 3.10 8.30
CA ASP A 73 17.22 3.50 8.99
C ASP A 73 16.62 4.77 8.35
N ASP A 74 17.45 5.74 7.97
CA ASP A 74 17.00 6.94 7.25
C ASP A 74 16.49 6.63 5.84
N GLU A 75 17.14 5.72 5.11
CA GLU A 75 16.71 5.28 3.77
C GLU A 75 15.39 4.49 3.82
N LEU A 76 15.25 3.57 4.79
CA LEU A 76 14.02 2.81 5.03
C LEU A 76 12.85 3.75 5.38
N LYS A 77 13.09 4.72 6.26
CA LYS A 77 12.10 5.74 6.60
C LYS A 77 11.72 6.60 5.39
N GLY A 78 12.70 6.97 4.58
CA GLY A 78 12.48 7.73 3.36
C GLY A 78 11.63 6.98 2.33
N LYS A 79 11.86 5.67 2.15
CA LYS A 79 11.03 4.81 1.30
C LYS A 79 9.62 4.70 1.85
N TYR A 80 9.47 4.39 3.14
CA TYR A 80 8.16 4.27 3.79
C TYR A 80 7.31 5.55 3.64
N ASP A 81 7.90 6.73 3.90
CA ASP A 81 7.21 8.01 3.80
C ASP A 81 6.76 8.31 2.35
N LYS A 82 7.49 7.82 1.35
CA LYS A 82 7.13 7.94 -0.07
C LYS A 82 5.99 6.99 -0.41
N ASP A 83 6.13 5.71 -0.08
CA ASP A 83 5.13 4.68 -0.39
C ASP A 83 3.79 5.00 0.29
N LYS A 84 3.83 5.48 1.55
CA LYS A 84 2.64 5.97 2.26
C LYS A 84 1.89 7.06 1.49
N LYS A 85 2.62 8.02 0.90
CA LYS A 85 2.03 9.09 0.09
C LYS A 85 1.45 8.52 -1.20
N THR A 86 2.19 7.63 -1.88
CA THR A 86 1.75 6.97 -3.12
C THR A 86 0.44 6.21 -2.91
N VAL A 87 0.35 5.38 -1.88
CA VAL A 87 -0.86 4.60 -1.60
C VAL A 87 -2.03 5.50 -1.24
N ARG A 88 -1.80 6.53 -0.41
CA ARG A 88 -2.84 7.52 -0.08
C ARG A 88 -3.35 8.24 -1.33
N ASP A 89 -2.45 8.65 -2.21
CA ASP A 89 -2.79 9.37 -3.43
C ASP A 89 -3.65 8.51 -4.37
N HIS A 90 -3.27 7.24 -4.58
CA HIS A 90 -4.07 6.32 -5.40
C HIS A 90 -5.46 6.06 -4.81
N LEU A 91 -5.57 5.87 -3.49
CA LEU A 91 -6.89 5.70 -2.87
C LEU A 91 -7.79 6.91 -3.16
N LEU A 92 -7.28 8.13 -3.00
CA LEU A 92 -8.03 9.37 -3.16
C LEU A 92 -8.35 9.69 -4.63
N ASN A 93 -7.41 9.46 -5.55
CA ASN A 93 -7.61 9.77 -6.97
C ASN A 93 -8.56 8.80 -7.68
N HIS A 94 -8.76 7.60 -7.13
CA HIS A 94 -9.64 6.59 -7.69
C HIS A 94 -11.00 6.50 -6.99
N MET A 95 -11.39 7.48 -6.18
CA MET A 95 -12.75 7.58 -5.64
C MET A 95 -13.51 8.76 -6.25
N THR A 96 -14.83 8.78 -6.12
CA THR A 96 -15.65 9.94 -6.54
C THR A 96 -15.29 11.19 -5.74
N ASN A 97 -15.55 12.38 -6.30
CA ASN A 97 -15.26 13.66 -5.63
C ASN A 97 -15.91 13.77 -4.24
N THR A 98 -17.12 13.23 -4.06
CA THR A 98 -17.80 13.22 -2.76
C THR A 98 -17.00 12.44 -1.71
N LEU A 99 -16.47 11.28 -2.08
CA LEU A 99 -15.62 10.49 -1.20
C LEU A 99 -14.25 11.13 -1.02
N PHE A 100 -13.68 11.73 -2.06
CA PHE A 100 -12.43 12.48 -1.95
C PHE A 100 -12.51 13.56 -0.86
N GLU A 101 -13.53 14.41 -0.91
CA GLU A 101 -13.74 15.46 0.10
C GLU A 101 -13.94 14.88 1.52
N LEU A 102 -14.56 13.70 1.63
CA LEU A 102 -14.74 13.02 2.91
C LEU A 102 -13.41 12.47 3.48
N PHE A 103 -12.48 12.04 2.62
CA PHE A 103 -11.27 11.33 3.01
C PHE A 103 -9.98 12.15 2.90
N VAL A 104 -9.99 13.31 2.25
CA VAL A 104 -8.79 14.13 2.01
C VAL A 104 -8.08 14.54 3.32
N ASP A 105 -8.83 14.78 4.39
CA ASP A 105 -8.26 15.13 5.70
C ASP A 105 -7.51 13.97 6.39
N HIS A 106 -7.76 12.72 5.97
CA HIS A 106 -7.06 11.56 6.49
C HIS A 106 -5.63 11.50 5.94
N LYS A 107 -4.64 11.66 6.83
CA LYS A 107 -3.20 11.62 6.49
C LYS A 107 -2.64 10.20 6.34
N SER A 108 -3.42 9.16 6.67
CA SER A 108 -2.99 7.76 6.67
C SER A 108 -3.79 6.97 5.66
N ALA A 109 -3.11 6.34 4.71
CA ALA A 109 -3.73 5.43 3.74
C ALA A 109 -4.47 4.28 4.43
N MET A 110 -3.85 3.68 5.46
CA MET A 110 -4.46 2.65 6.30
C MET A 110 -5.77 3.13 6.95
N SER A 111 -5.82 4.37 7.44
CA SER A 111 -7.04 4.90 8.05
C SER A 111 -8.16 5.14 7.04
N ILE A 112 -7.82 5.52 5.80
CA ILE A 112 -8.79 5.62 4.70
C ILE A 112 -9.30 4.22 4.36
N TRP A 113 -8.39 3.27 4.12
CA TRP A 113 -8.70 1.89 3.78
C TRP A 113 -9.64 1.22 4.79
N ASN A 114 -9.28 1.22 6.08
CA ASN A 114 -10.08 0.59 7.13
C ASN A 114 -11.49 1.19 7.24
N LYS A 115 -11.63 2.50 6.99
CA LYS A 115 -12.94 3.16 6.98
C LYS A 115 -13.77 2.76 5.77
N LEU A 116 -13.16 2.64 4.60
CA LEU A 116 -13.84 2.17 3.40
C LEU A 116 -14.29 0.71 3.57
N GLU A 117 -13.41 -0.15 4.06
CA GLU A 117 -13.71 -1.56 4.34
C GLU A 117 -14.84 -1.70 5.38
N SER A 118 -14.80 -0.92 6.47
CA SER A 118 -15.87 -0.94 7.47
C SER A 118 -17.21 -0.43 6.97
N ARG A 119 -17.22 0.47 5.98
CA ARG A 119 -18.45 1.10 5.47
C ARG A 119 -19.06 0.33 4.29
N TYR A 120 -18.22 -0.19 3.40
CA TYR A 120 -18.63 -0.77 2.12
C TYR A 120 -18.18 -2.22 1.93
N GLY A 121 -17.29 -2.75 2.78
CA GLY A 121 -16.78 -4.12 2.66
C GLY A 121 -17.78 -5.21 3.05
N GLY A 122 -18.83 -4.85 3.81
CA GLY A 122 -19.88 -5.78 4.22
C GLY A 122 -21.13 -5.78 3.34
N ASP A 123 -21.37 -4.71 2.56
CA ASP A 123 -22.67 -4.47 1.88
C ASP A 123 -22.80 -5.15 0.50
N ASP A 124 -21.71 -5.70 -0.06
CA ASP A 124 -21.70 -6.38 -1.37
C ASP A 124 -22.18 -7.86 -1.31
N ALA A 125 -22.93 -8.22 -0.27
CA ALA A 125 -23.38 -9.59 0.03
C ALA A 125 -24.91 -9.74 0.21
N SER A 126 -25.73 -8.83 -0.30
CA SER A 126 -27.20 -8.99 -0.33
C SER A 126 -27.78 -8.95 -1.74
#